data_AF-A0A8H7K305-F1
#
_entry.id   AF-A0A8H7K305-F1
#
_cell.length_a   1.000
_cell.length_b   1.000
_cell.length_c   1.000
_cell.angle_alpha   90.00
_cell.angle_beta   90.00
_cell.angle_gamma   90.00
#
_symmetry.space_group_name_H-M   'P 1'
#
loop_
_entity.id
_entity.type
_entity.pdbx_description
1 polymer ?
#
loop_
_entity_poly.entity_id
_entity_poly.type
_entity_poly.pdbx_seq_one_letter_code
_entity_poly.pdbx_strand_id
1 'polypeptide(L)'
;MATNGEAKTPQVSVVSATDPAAVPGLIKELSALAEKFDPANVDDNLRLDLALKARTLWKSLETPRETMIRHNWAQPAAFTALTAGTQKGVWTYLDEHDGPFVASKVAEALNITPAVWSRLARHLGAMGYLKEIAPDTYERTNFTKAMSVPIIGQSYPVLAGGCFAALDHFHEYQDKVGWTEPNDVANGPYQAAFNTKLNFFEYLQANPPMACSSTTTWAGTTRVARRGWTPASSLSRRT
;
A
#
# COMPACT_ATOMS: atom_id res chain seq x y z
N MET A 1 33.77 6.76 -17.03
CA MET A 1 34.09 6.42 -15.63
C MET A 1 34.39 7.70 -14.89
N ALA A 2 33.38 8.29 -14.24
CA ALA A 2 33.59 9.45 -13.38
C ALA A 2 34.13 8.92 -12.03
N THR A 3 35.30 9.40 -11.64
CA THR A 3 35.89 9.12 -10.33
C THR A 3 35.02 9.79 -9.27
N ASN A 4 34.23 9.00 -8.54
CA ASN A 4 33.52 9.46 -7.35
C ASN A 4 34.59 9.92 -6.35
N GLY A 5 34.74 11.23 -6.20
CA GLY A 5 35.53 11.82 -5.11
C GLY A 5 35.04 11.28 -3.78
N GLU A 6 35.96 11.01 -2.86
CA GLU A 6 35.68 10.47 -1.53
C GLU A 6 34.50 11.20 -0.89
N ALA A 7 33.34 10.53 -0.86
CA ALA A 7 32.14 11.08 -0.26
C ALA A 7 32.39 11.24 1.23
N LYS A 8 32.43 12.48 1.72
CA LYS A 8 32.48 12.78 3.16
C LYS A 8 31.36 12.00 3.84
N THR A 9 31.71 11.08 4.74
CA THR A 9 30.71 10.32 5.49
C THR A 9 29.85 11.29 6.28
N PRO A 10 28.52 11.32 6.08
CA PRO A 10 27.65 12.18 6.84
C PRO A 10 27.79 11.87 8.33
N GLN A 11 28.05 12.90 9.14
CA GLN A 11 28.10 12.82 10.61
C GLN A 11 26.67 12.76 11.18
N VAL A 12 25.88 11.78 10.75
CA VAL A 12 24.48 11.60 11.18
C VAL A 12 24.32 10.22 11.79
N SER A 13 23.77 10.15 13.01
CA SER A 13 23.45 8.87 13.64
C SER A 13 22.30 8.19 12.89
N VAL A 14 22.53 6.96 12.42
CA VAL A 14 21.51 6.16 11.74
C VAL A 14 20.69 5.28 12.69
N VAL A 15 21.05 5.28 13.98
CA VAL A 15 20.44 4.44 15.04
C VAL A 15 19.76 5.26 16.13
N SER A 16 19.79 6.59 16.03
CA SER A 16 19.08 7.48 16.94
C SER A 16 17.76 7.93 16.31
N ALA A 17 16.78 8.25 17.14
CA ALA A 17 15.49 8.78 16.70
C ALA A 17 15.69 10.03 15.83
N THR A 18 14.84 10.19 14.80
CA THR A 18 14.97 11.27 13.83
C THR A 18 14.73 12.66 14.45
N ASP A 19 13.76 12.78 15.36
CA ASP A 19 13.47 14.04 16.06
C ASP A 19 12.92 13.78 17.48
N PRO A 20 13.80 13.43 18.44
CA PRO A 20 13.37 13.16 19.81
C PRO A 20 12.87 14.40 20.55
N ALA A 21 13.27 15.61 20.14
CA ALA A 21 12.90 16.85 20.81
C ALA A 21 11.42 17.22 20.57
N ALA A 22 10.87 16.87 19.41
CA ALA A 22 9.45 17.11 19.09
C ALA A 22 8.47 16.15 19.81
N VAL A 23 8.95 15.00 20.30
CA VAL A 23 8.11 13.92 20.86
C VAL A 23 7.18 14.40 21.99
N PRO A 24 7.65 15.13 23.02
CA PRO A 24 6.77 15.57 24.11
C PRO A 24 5.63 16.49 23.64
N GLY A 25 5.92 17.39 22.69
CA GLY A 25 4.93 18.29 22.09
C GLY A 25 3.89 17.53 21.28
N LEU A 26 4.34 16.60 20.44
CA LEU A 26 3.46 15.76 19.61
C LEU A 26 2.54 14.88 20.45
N ILE A 27 3.02 14.31 21.56
CA ILE A 27 2.19 13.54 22.50
C ILE A 27 1.11 14.44 23.10
N LYS A 28 1.47 15.63 23.57
CA LYS A 28 0.51 16.57 24.16
C LYS A 28 -0.59 16.96 23.19
N GLU A 29 -0.24 17.25 21.94
CA GLU A 29 -1.20 17.57 20.88
C GLU A 29 -2.10 16.37 20.55
N LEU A 30 -1.52 15.18 20.45
CA LEU A 30 -2.27 13.95 20.17
C LEU A 30 -3.27 13.64 21.29
N SER A 31 -2.87 13.81 22.57
CA SER A 31 -3.76 13.65 23.72
C SER A 31 -4.92 14.65 23.70
N ALA A 32 -4.65 15.93 23.40
CA ALA A 32 -5.69 16.95 23.31
C ALA A 32 -6.71 16.69 22.18
N LEU A 33 -6.27 16.09 21.08
CA LEU A 33 -7.19 15.64 20.02
C LEU A 33 -7.96 14.39 20.45
N ALA A 34 -7.33 13.47 21.17
CA ALA A 34 -7.95 12.23 21.63
C ALA A 34 -9.11 12.47 22.62
N GLU A 35 -9.03 13.52 23.45
CA GLU A 35 -10.12 13.93 24.35
C GLU A 35 -11.43 14.26 23.61
N LYS A 36 -11.34 14.68 22.34
CA LYS A 36 -12.50 15.03 21.51
C LYS A 36 -13.01 13.84 20.69
N PHE A 37 -12.30 12.71 20.72
CA PHE A 37 -12.61 11.57 19.90
C PHE A 37 -13.75 10.76 20.52
N ASP A 38 -14.89 10.73 19.83
CA ASP A 38 -16.02 9.88 20.18
C ASP A 38 -16.04 8.63 19.29
N PRO A 39 -15.77 7.42 19.83
CA PRO A 39 -15.83 6.18 19.06
C PRO A 39 -17.24 5.87 18.53
N ALA A 40 -18.30 6.39 19.15
CA ALA A 40 -19.68 6.18 18.70
C ALA A 40 -20.06 7.12 17.54
N ASN A 41 -19.39 8.27 17.41
CA ASN A 41 -19.64 9.26 16.36
C ASN A 41 -18.33 9.87 15.87
N VAL A 42 -17.64 9.14 15.00
CA VAL A 42 -16.33 9.52 14.49
C VAL A 42 -16.45 10.69 13.51
N ASP A 43 -16.04 11.89 13.93
CA ASP A 43 -15.80 13.01 13.02
C ASP A 43 -14.58 12.70 12.12
N ASP A 44 -14.80 12.69 10.81
CA ASP A 44 -13.79 12.37 9.82
C ASP A 44 -12.62 13.36 9.80
N ASN A 45 -12.87 14.64 10.06
CA ASN A 45 -11.79 15.64 10.12
C ASN A 45 -10.91 15.38 11.34
N LEU A 46 -11.52 15.17 12.51
CA LEU A 46 -10.81 14.82 13.73
C LEU A 46 -10.01 13.52 13.58
N ARG A 47 -10.60 12.51 12.93
CA ARG A 47 -9.92 11.24 12.62
C ARG A 47 -8.68 11.46 11.74
N LEU A 48 -8.77 12.32 10.73
CA LEU A 48 -7.64 12.65 9.85
C LEU A 48 -6.55 13.40 10.60
N ASP A 49 -6.90 14.37 11.45
CA ASP A 49 -5.95 15.11 12.28
C ASP A 49 -5.22 14.20 13.26
N LEU A 50 -5.94 13.31 13.95
CA LEU A 50 -5.36 12.29 14.83
C LEU A 50 -4.38 11.38 14.05
N ALA A 51 -4.80 10.89 12.88
CA ALA A 51 -3.96 10.02 12.05
C ALA A 51 -2.69 10.75 11.58
N LEU A 52 -2.80 12.02 11.21
CA LEU A 52 -1.66 12.85 10.81
C LEU A 52 -0.68 13.04 11.98
N LYS A 53 -1.18 13.39 13.17
CA LYS A 53 -0.35 13.59 14.36
C LYS A 53 0.31 12.30 14.83
N ALA A 54 -0.40 11.18 14.83
CA ALA A 54 0.16 9.87 15.15
C ALA A 54 1.27 9.48 14.16
N ARG A 55 1.07 9.74 12.86
CA ARG A 55 2.11 9.51 11.84
C ARG A 55 3.34 10.39 12.06
N THR A 56 3.16 11.66 12.42
CA THR A 56 4.27 12.57 12.71
C THR A 56 5.06 12.12 13.94
N LEU A 57 4.36 11.72 15.01
CA LEU A 57 4.99 11.13 16.21
C LEU A 57 5.77 9.86 15.89
N TRP A 58 5.19 8.96 15.09
CA TRP A 58 5.90 7.75 14.68
C TRP A 58 7.17 8.07 13.88
N LYS A 59 7.09 9.01 12.92
CA LYS A 59 8.26 9.45 12.15
C LYS A 59 9.35 10.11 12.99
N SER A 60 8.98 10.83 14.05
CA SER A 60 9.96 11.48 14.94
C SER A 60 10.71 10.45 15.80
N LEU A 61 10.06 9.33 16.11
CA LEU A 61 10.63 8.21 16.88
C LEU A 61 11.45 7.24 16.04
N GLU A 62 11.05 6.99 14.79
CA GLU A 62 11.72 6.06 13.88
C GLU A 62 13.18 6.51 13.63
N THR A 63 14.10 5.56 13.68
CA THR A 63 15.49 5.79 13.30
C THR A 63 15.65 5.76 11.77
N PRO A 64 16.64 6.44 11.19
CA PRO A 64 16.90 6.37 9.75
C PRO A 64 17.11 4.93 9.23
N ARG A 65 17.70 4.05 10.05
CA ARG A 65 17.86 2.63 9.71
C ARG A 65 16.52 1.90 9.65
N GLU A 66 15.64 2.12 10.61
CA GLU A 66 14.29 1.52 10.61
C GLU A 66 13.46 2.00 9.43
N THR A 67 13.52 3.30 9.11
CA THR A 67 12.90 3.87 7.91
C THR A 67 13.38 3.14 6.64
N MET A 68 14.70 2.92 6.52
CA MET A 68 15.29 2.19 5.39
C MET A 68 14.79 0.74 5.32
N ILE A 69 14.81 0.01 6.44
CA ILE A 69 14.33 -1.38 6.52
C ILE A 69 12.85 -1.47 6.11
N ARG A 70 12.05 -0.50 6.53
CA ARG A 70 10.63 -0.45 6.20
C ARG A 70 10.40 -0.28 4.71
N HIS A 71 11.10 0.65 4.07
CA HIS A 71 10.98 0.89 2.63
C HIS A 71 11.49 -0.28 1.79
N ASN A 72 12.62 -0.88 2.18
CA ASN A 72 13.30 -1.85 1.33
C ASN A 72 12.85 -3.30 1.56
N TRP A 73 12.43 -3.64 2.78
CA TRP A 73 12.10 -5.02 3.14
C TRP A 73 10.65 -5.16 3.59
N ALA A 74 10.21 -4.35 4.55
CA ALA A 74 8.93 -4.58 5.21
C ALA A 74 7.73 -4.32 4.28
N GLN A 75 7.67 -3.14 3.65
CA GLN A 75 6.55 -2.75 2.79
C GLN A 75 6.53 -3.53 1.47
N PRO A 76 7.65 -3.73 0.75
CA PRO A 76 7.65 -4.54 -0.47
C PRO A 76 7.23 -5.98 -0.21
N ALA A 77 7.75 -6.63 0.85
CA ALA A 77 7.37 -8.00 1.18
C ALA A 77 5.89 -8.11 1.58
N ALA A 78 5.33 -7.10 2.26
CA ALA A 78 3.90 -7.06 2.56
C ALA A 78 3.06 -6.91 1.29
N PHE A 79 3.46 -6.03 0.38
CA PHE A 79 2.80 -5.87 -0.92
C PHE A 79 2.82 -7.18 -1.72
N THR A 80 3.96 -7.88 -1.76
CA THR A 80 4.08 -9.20 -2.39
C THR A 80 3.13 -10.21 -1.76
N ALA A 81 3.08 -10.29 -0.42
CA ALA A 81 2.19 -11.20 0.29
C ALA A 81 0.70 -10.91 0.03
N LEU A 82 0.29 -9.63 0.05
CA LEU A 82 -1.07 -9.21 -0.26
C LEU A 82 -1.46 -9.54 -1.71
N THR A 83 -0.55 -9.27 -2.65
CA THR A 83 -0.74 -9.57 -4.07
C THR A 83 -0.88 -11.07 -4.32
N ALA A 84 0.02 -11.89 -3.75
CA ALA A 84 -0.03 -13.34 -3.87
C ALA A 84 -1.32 -13.91 -3.26
N GLY A 85 -1.73 -13.41 -2.09
CA GLY A 85 -3.00 -13.77 -1.45
C GLY A 85 -4.20 -13.46 -2.35
N THR A 86 -4.23 -12.30 -3.01
CA THR A 86 -5.29 -11.93 -3.96
C THR A 86 -5.30 -12.87 -5.16
N GLN A 87 -4.15 -13.10 -5.80
CA GLN A 87 -4.06 -13.95 -7.00
C GLN A 87 -4.44 -15.41 -6.74
N LYS A 88 -4.16 -15.91 -5.53
CA LYS A 88 -4.51 -17.27 -5.12
C LYS A 88 -5.91 -17.40 -4.52
N GLY A 89 -6.68 -16.32 -4.46
CA GLY A 89 -8.06 -16.33 -3.97
C GLY A 89 -8.19 -16.47 -2.44
N VAL A 90 -7.11 -16.21 -1.69
CA VAL A 90 -7.11 -16.38 -0.23
C VAL A 90 -8.13 -15.48 0.44
N TRP A 91 -8.23 -14.22 0.02
CA TRP A 91 -9.13 -13.26 0.64
C TRP A 91 -10.60 -13.60 0.41
N THR A 92 -10.94 -14.15 -0.76
CA THR A 92 -12.28 -14.63 -1.08
C THR A 92 -12.62 -15.90 -0.29
N TYR A 93 -11.69 -16.86 -0.24
CA TYR A 93 -11.87 -18.07 0.56
C TYR A 93 -12.13 -17.76 2.04
N LEU A 94 -11.36 -16.83 2.62
CA LEU A 94 -11.53 -16.40 4.01
C LEU A 94 -12.76 -15.51 4.23
N ASP A 95 -13.44 -15.07 3.17
CA ASP A 95 -14.71 -14.35 3.27
C ASP A 95 -15.87 -15.32 3.47
N GLU A 96 -15.79 -16.47 2.81
CA GLU A 96 -16.74 -17.58 2.95
C GLU A 96 -16.58 -18.31 4.29
N HIS A 97 -15.41 -18.21 4.92
CA HIS A 97 -15.05 -18.86 6.18
C HIS A 97 -14.67 -17.79 7.22
N ASP A 98 -15.66 -17.06 7.74
CA ASP A 98 -15.43 -16.01 8.75
C ASP A 98 -14.90 -16.61 10.07
N GLY A 99 -14.09 -15.81 10.76
CA GLY A 99 -13.41 -16.17 12.01
C GLY A 99 -11.91 -16.41 11.88
N PRO A 100 -11.26 -16.85 12.97
CA PRO A 100 -9.83 -17.14 12.95
C PRO A 100 -9.50 -18.34 12.07
N PHE A 101 -8.37 -18.27 11.36
CA PHE A 101 -7.92 -19.32 10.45
C PHE A 101 -6.49 -19.75 10.75
N VAL A 102 -6.18 -21.02 10.45
CA VAL A 102 -4.82 -21.55 10.47
C VAL A 102 -4.25 -21.43 9.07
N ALA A 103 -3.12 -20.74 8.90
CA ALA A 103 -2.60 -20.43 7.57
C ALA A 103 -2.28 -21.69 6.76
N SER A 104 -1.63 -22.69 7.36
CA SER A 104 -1.37 -23.98 6.71
C SER A 104 -2.63 -24.66 6.14
N LYS A 105 -3.77 -24.64 6.87
CA LYS A 105 -5.04 -25.21 6.40
C LYS A 105 -5.64 -24.44 5.22
N VAL A 106 -5.55 -23.12 5.24
CA VAL A 106 -5.97 -22.27 4.10
C VAL A 106 -5.14 -22.58 2.87
N ALA A 107 -3.83 -22.81 3.06
CA ALA A 107 -2.93 -23.17 1.99
C ALA A 107 -3.32 -24.51 1.35
N GLU A 108 -3.60 -25.53 2.18
CA GLU A 108 -4.06 -26.85 1.73
C GLU A 108 -5.36 -26.75 0.92
N ALA A 109 -6.35 -26.00 1.42
CA ALA A 109 -7.63 -25.79 0.75
C ALA A 109 -7.48 -25.15 -0.65
N LEU A 110 -6.45 -24.32 -0.84
CA LEU A 110 -6.19 -23.58 -2.08
C LEU A 110 -5.08 -24.20 -2.94
N ASN A 111 -4.66 -25.43 -2.63
CA ASN A 111 -3.57 -26.13 -3.30
C ASN A 111 -2.26 -25.30 -3.34
N ILE A 112 -1.95 -24.64 -2.24
CA ILE A 112 -0.70 -23.90 -2.00
C ILE A 112 0.15 -24.74 -1.05
N THR A 113 1.46 -24.82 -1.29
CA THR A 113 2.38 -25.43 -0.33
C THR A 113 2.25 -24.72 1.04
N PRO A 114 1.94 -25.43 2.14
CA PRO A 114 1.64 -24.80 3.43
C PRO A 114 2.71 -23.83 3.92
N ALA A 115 3.98 -24.23 3.81
CA ALA A 115 5.12 -23.40 4.21
C ALA A 115 5.20 -22.06 3.45
N VAL A 116 4.73 -21.98 2.21
CA VAL A 116 4.76 -20.73 1.42
C VAL A 116 3.77 -19.74 1.99
N TRP A 117 2.50 -20.12 2.12
CA TRP A 117 1.48 -19.22 2.63
C TRP A 117 1.67 -18.89 4.12
N SER A 118 2.06 -19.86 4.96
CA SER A 118 2.36 -19.59 6.37
C SER A 118 3.47 -18.54 6.56
N ARG A 119 4.49 -18.50 5.68
CA ARG A 119 5.53 -17.46 5.72
C ARG A 119 4.98 -16.09 5.34
N LEU A 120 4.12 -16.02 4.33
CA LEU A 120 3.47 -14.77 3.91
C LEU A 120 2.50 -14.27 5.00
N ALA A 121 1.67 -15.15 5.56
CA ALA A 121 0.75 -14.83 6.63
C ALA A 121 1.47 -14.33 7.89
N ARG A 122 2.61 -14.93 8.25
CA ARG A 122 3.45 -14.46 9.37
C ARG A 122 3.99 -13.06 9.15
N HIS A 123 4.45 -12.74 7.94
CA HIS A 123 4.88 -11.38 7.61
C HIS A 123 3.72 -10.38 7.69
N LEU A 124 2.55 -10.76 7.16
CA LEU A 124 1.33 -9.93 7.27
C LEU A 124 0.87 -9.75 8.72
N GLY A 125 1.06 -10.77 9.57
CA GLY A 125 0.83 -10.70 11.01
C GLY A 125 1.77 -9.70 11.69
N ALA A 126 3.08 -9.82 11.44
CA ALA A 126 4.09 -8.92 11.99
C ALA A 126 3.89 -7.45 11.55
N MET A 127 3.37 -7.23 10.34
CA MET A 127 3.04 -5.91 9.81
C MET A 127 1.68 -5.36 10.29
N GLY A 128 0.91 -6.14 11.07
CA GLY A 128 -0.39 -5.74 11.59
C GLY A 128 -1.54 -5.78 10.58
N TYR A 129 -1.34 -6.39 9.40
CA TYR A 129 -2.43 -6.62 8.44
C TYR A 129 -3.30 -7.80 8.88
N LEU A 130 -2.70 -8.80 9.52
CA LEU A 130 -3.39 -9.88 10.22
C LEU A 130 -3.12 -9.76 11.72
N LYS A 131 -4.06 -10.24 12.54
CA LYS A 131 -3.86 -10.33 13.99
C LYS A 131 -3.51 -11.77 14.34
N GLU A 132 -2.27 -12.01 14.78
CA GLU A 132 -1.83 -13.33 15.23
C GLU A 132 -2.42 -13.64 16.61
N ILE A 133 -3.15 -14.76 16.73
CA ILE A 133 -3.79 -15.17 17.99
C ILE A 133 -3.17 -16.43 18.61
N ALA A 134 -2.51 -17.25 17.79
CA ALA A 134 -1.74 -18.43 18.19
C ALA A 134 -0.73 -18.76 17.07
N PRO A 135 0.23 -19.67 17.28
CA PRO A 135 1.18 -20.05 16.24
C PRO A 135 0.48 -20.48 14.94
N ASP A 136 0.87 -19.85 13.81
CA ASP A 136 0.27 -20.07 12.48
C ASP A 136 -1.24 -19.80 12.39
N THR A 137 -1.82 -19.11 13.38
CA THR A 137 -3.26 -18.86 13.50
C THR A 137 -3.56 -17.37 13.60
N TYR A 138 -4.42 -16.89 12.71
CA TYR A 138 -4.64 -15.47 12.47
C TYR A 138 -6.11 -15.10 12.42
N GLU A 139 -6.41 -13.86 12.79
CA GLU A 139 -7.71 -13.20 12.62
C GLU A 139 -7.58 -12.06 11.60
N ARG A 140 -8.57 -11.90 10.72
CA ARG A 140 -8.58 -10.82 9.72
C ARG A 140 -8.86 -9.47 10.39
N THR A 141 -8.05 -8.48 10.05
CA THR A 141 -8.36 -7.06 10.33
C THR A 141 -9.40 -6.51 9.36
N ASN A 142 -10.01 -5.36 9.67
CA ASN A 142 -10.91 -4.67 8.74
C ASN A 142 -10.29 -4.47 7.34
N PHE A 143 -9.00 -4.16 7.28
CA PHE A 143 -8.28 -4.02 6.01
C PHE A 143 -8.22 -5.34 5.23
N THR A 144 -7.78 -6.44 5.85
CA THR A 144 -7.75 -7.74 5.16
C THR A 144 -9.14 -8.32 4.89
N LYS A 145 -10.18 -7.90 5.63
CA LYS A 145 -11.59 -8.10 5.26
C LYS A 145 -11.90 -7.39 3.95
N ALA A 146 -11.57 -6.11 3.86
CA ALA A 146 -11.77 -5.29 2.67
C ALA A 146 -11.02 -5.80 1.42
N MET A 147 -9.96 -6.60 1.58
CA MET A 147 -9.25 -7.25 0.45
C MET A 147 -10.11 -8.24 -0.36
N SER A 148 -11.23 -8.75 0.18
CA SER A 148 -12.19 -9.54 -0.61
C SER A 148 -13.04 -8.68 -1.54
N VAL A 149 -13.13 -7.37 -1.28
CA VAL A 149 -13.85 -6.42 -2.15
C VAL A 149 -13.02 -6.18 -3.42
N PRO A 150 -13.54 -6.45 -4.63
CA PRO A 150 -12.74 -6.44 -5.86
C PRO A 150 -11.98 -5.14 -6.12
N ILE A 151 -12.58 -3.97 -5.86
CA ILE A 151 -11.91 -2.66 -6.04
C ILE A 151 -10.63 -2.53 -5.21
N ILE A 152 -10.59 -3.12 -4.01
CA ILE A 152 -9.42 -3.06 -3.12
C ILE A 152 -8.47 -4.20 -3.47
N GLY A 153 -8.95 -5.44 -3.42
CA GLY A 153 -8.11 -6.62 -3.62
C GLY A 153 -7.44 -6.67 -5.00
N GLN A 154 -8.20 -6.43 -6.07
CA GLN A 154 -7.72 -6.55 -7.45
C GLN A 154 -6.78 -5.42 -7.87
N SER A 155 -6.71 -4.33 -7.09
CA SER A 155 -5.74 -3.25 -7.35
C SER A 155 -4.28 -3.74 -7.20
N TYR A 156 -4.03 -4.68 -6.28
CA TYR A 156 -2.70 -5.23 -6.02
C TYR A 156 -2.07 -5.92 -7.24
N PRO A 157 -2.69 -6.97 -7.83
CA PRO A 157 -2.13 -7.61 -9.01
C PRO A 157 -2.06 -6.69 -10.24
N VAL A 158 -2.99 -5.74 -10.38
CA VAL A 158 -2.95 -4.73 -11.46
C VAL A 158 -1.73 -3.82 -11.32
N LEU A 159 -1.46 -3.30 -10.12
CA LEU A 159 -0.30 -2.43 -9.89
C LEU A 159 1.02 -3.22 -9.96
N ALA A 160 1.03 -4.44 -9.40
CA ALA A 160 2.21 -5.32 -9.44
C ALA A 160 2.62 -5.65 -10.87
N GLY A 161 1.67 -6.09 -11.71
CA GLY A 161 1.94 -6.50 -13.08
C GLY A 161 1.93 -5.37 -14.11
N GLY A 162 1.33 -4.22 -13.78
CA GLY A 162 1.06 -3.16 -14.75
C GLY A 162 1.71 -1.81 -14.44
N CYS A 163 2.25 -1.57 -13.25
CA CYS A 163 2.83 -0.27 -12.87
C CYS A 163 4.23 -0.38 -12.26
N PHE A 164 4.44 -1.29 -11.32
CA PHE A 164 5.62 -1.23 -10.44
C PHE A 164 6.95 -1.43 -11.16
N ALA A 165 7.01 -2.24 -12.22
CA ALA A 165 8.24 -2.34 -13.02
C ALA A 165 8.68 -0.98 -13.59
N ALA A 166 7.75 -0.12 -14.00
CA ALA A 166 8.08 1.23 -14.49
C ALA A 166 8.62 2.15 -13.40
N LEU A 167 8.17 1.97 -12.15
CA LEU A 167 8.71 2.73 -11.01
C LEU A 167 10.09 2.20 -10.61
N ASP A 168 10.24 0.88 -10.53
CA ASP A 168 11.46 0.21 -10.11
C ASP A 168 12.61 0.52 -11.08
N HIS A 169 12.36 0.51 -12.39
CA HIS A 169 13.36 0.79 -13.43
C HIS A 169 13.42 2.26 -13.88
N PHE A 170 12.69 3.17 -13.23
CA PHE A 170 12.65 4.58 -13.64
C PHE A 170 14.03 5.24 -13.60
N HIS A 171 14.82 4.96 -12.56
CA HIS A 171 16.15 5.53 -12.38
C HIS A 171 17.11 5.08 -13.51
N GLU A 172 17.05 3.81 -13.91
CA GLU A 172 17.84 3.28 -15.03
C GLU A 172 17.45 3.92 -16.37
N TYR A 173 16.16 4.20 -16.57
CA TYR A 173 15.68 4.93 -17.74
C TYR A 173 16.21 6.37 -17.74
N GLN A 174 16.15 7.06 -16.60
CA GLN A 174 16.64 8.44 -16.48
C GLN A 174 18.14 8.57 -16.75
N ASP A 175 18.95 7.60 -16.31
CA ASP A 175 20.38 7.55 -16.64
C ASP A 175 20.62 7.47 -18.16
N LYS A 176 19.78 6.73 -18.90
CA LYS A 176 19.89 6.60 -20.36
C LYS A 176 19.53 7.88 -21.09
N VAL A 177 18.56 8.64 -20.58
CA VAL A 177 18.10 9.89 -21.20
C VAL A 177 18.79 11.14 -20.64
N GLY A 178 19.81 10.98 -19.79
CA GLY A 178 20.54 12.11 -19.22
C GLY A 178 19.69 12.97 -18.28
N TRP A 179 18.72 12.37 -17.58
CA TRP A 179 17.84 13.05 -16.62
C TRP A 179 17.00 14.20 -17.21
N THR A 180 16.61 14.08 -18.49
CA THR A 180 15.72 15.05 -19.15
C THR A 180 14.28 14.56 -19.26
N GLU A 181 13.34 15.50 -19.46
CA GLU A 181 11.94 15.16 -19.67
C GLU A 181 11.73 14.30 -20.94
N PRO A 182 10.98 13.19 -20.86
CA PRO A 182 10.60 12.42 -22.04
C PRO A 182 9.73 13.25 -22.99
N ASN A 183 10.13 13.36 -24.25
CA ASN A 183 9.35 14.09 -25.28
C ASN A 183 8.58 13.17 -26.23
N ASP A 184 8.57 11.86 -25.97
CA ASP A 184 7.91 10.86 -26.82
C ASP A 184 7.04 9.91 -25.98
N VAL A 185 5.75 9.85 -26.32
CA VAL A 185 4.73 9.01 -25.66
C VAL A 185 5.01 7.52 -25.90
N ALA A 186 5.69 7.16 -26.99
CA ALA A 186 6.01 5.79 -27.35
C ALA A 186 7.39 5.32 -26.85
N ASN A 187 8.21 6.22 -26.30
CA ASN A 187 9.55 5.93 -25.79
C ASN A 187 9.74 6.53 -24.38
N GLY A 188 8.76 6.29 -23.51
CA GLY A 188 8.80 6.72 -22.12
C GLY A 188 9.36 5.67 -21.15
N PRO A 189 9.43 6.01 -19.85
CA PRO A 189 9.89 5.08 -18.81
C PRO A 189 9.03 3.82 -18.72
N TYR A 190 7.73 3.93 -19.03
CA TYR A 190 6.82 2.79 -19.04
C TYR A 190 7.20 1.76 -20.11
N GLN A 191 7.41 2.23 -21.34
CA GLN A 191 7.79 1.40 -22.49
C GLN A 191 9.14 0.73 -22.27
N ALA A 192 10.09 1.47 -21.69
CA ALA A 192 11.41 0.94 -21.35
C ALA A 192 11.33 -0.19 -20.31
N ALA A 193 10.51 -0.05 -19.28
CA ALA A 193 10.40 -1.04 -18.22
C ALA A 193 9.64 -2.31 -18.62
N PHE A 194 8.54 -2.16 -19.39
CA PHE A 194 7.71 -3.29 -19.83
C PHE A 194 8.11 -3.86 -21.19
N ASN A 195 9.19 -3.33 -21.80
CA ASN A 195 9.65 -3.68 -23.14
C ASN A 195 8.50 -3.74 -24.15
N THR A 196 7.72 -2.66 -24.19
CA THR A 196 6.49 -2.56 -24.98
C THR A 196 6.41 -1.23 -25.72
N LYS A 197 5.63 -1.17 -26.79
CA LYS A 197 5.28 0.10 -27.47
C LYS A 197 3.92 0.64 -27.02
N LEU A 198 3.18 -0.14 -26.24
CA LEU A 198 1.86 0.22 -25.76
C LEU A 198 1.97 1.30 -24.68
N ASN A 199 0.97 2.18 -24.62
CA ASN A 199 0.79 3.00 -23.43
C ASN A 199 0.25 2.15 -22.26
N PHE A 200 0.21 2.73 -21.06
CA PHE A 200 -0.25 2.05 -19.85
C PHE A 200 -1.62 1.38 -20.00
N PHE A 201 -2.62 2.09 -20.55
CA PHE A 201 -3.98 1.56 -20.67
C PHE A 201 -4.07 0.44 -21.70
N GLU A 202 -3.39 0.59 -22.83
CA GLU A 202 -3.31 -0.44 -23.87
C GLU A 202 -2.61 -1.70 -23.34
N TYR A 203 -1.53 -1.53 -22.56
CA TYR A 203 -0.81 -2.65 -21.96
C TYR A 203 -1.70 -3.43 -20.98
N LEU A 204 -2.47 -2.74 -20.13
CA LEU A 204 -3.42 -3.40 -19.23
C LEU A 204 -4.51 -4.16 -19.99
N GLN A 205 -5.03 -3.61 -21.09
CA GLN A 205 -6.03 -4.26 -21.92
C GLN A 205 -5.47 -5.48 -22.66
N ALA A 206 -4.21 -5.42 -23.10
CA ALA A 206 -3.55 -6.48 -23.84
C ALA A 206 -3.08 -7.67 -22.97
N ASN A 207 -3.01 -7.50 -21.63
CA ASN A 207 -2.47 -8.52 -20.73
C ASN A 207 -3.53 -8.99 -19.69
N PRO A 208 -4.30 -10.05 -19.98
CA PRO A 208 -5.18 -10.69 -18.99
C PRO A 208 -4.37 -11.26 -17.80
N PRO A 209 -4.93 -11.28 -16.56
CA PRO A 209 -6.27 -10.86 -16.15
C PRO A 209 -6.40 -9.36 -15.83
N MET A 210 -5.34 -8.56 -16.03
CA MET A 210 -5.30 -7.15 -15.61
C MET A 210 -6.33 -6.28 -16.33
N ALA A 211 -6.77 -6.64 -17.54
CA ALA A 211 -7.83 -5.92 -18.26
C ALA A 211 -9.17 -5.88 -17.48
N CYS A 212 -9.60 -7.02 -16.93
CA CYS A 212 -10.83 -7.10 -16.14
C CYS A 212 -10.68 -6.42 -14.77
N SER A 213 -9.56 -6.70 -14.10
CA SER A 213 -9.26 -6.14 -12.77
C SER A 213 -9.03 -4.63 -12.79
N SER A 214 -8.42 -4.07 -13.83
CA SER A 214 -8.19 -2.63 -13.98
C SER A 214 -9.49 -1.85 -14.22
N THR A 215 -10.43 -2.41 -15.00
CA THR A 215 -11.76 -1.81 -15.18
C THR A 215 -12.49 -1.69 -13.84
N THR A 216 -12.50 -2.75 -13.03
CA THR A 216 -13.11 -2.74 -11.69
C THR A 216 -12.40 -1.77 -10.73
N THR A 217 -11.07 -1.71 -10.78
CA THR A 217 -10.27 -0.82 -9.91
C THR A 217 -10.49 0.65 -10.26
N TRP A 218 -10.48 1.01 -11.54
CA TRP A 218 -10.65 2.40 -11.99
C TRP A 218 -12.10 2.89 -11.92
N ALA A 219 -13.07 2.05 -12.27
CA ALA A 219 -14.49 2.40 -12.14
C ALA A 219 -14.96 2.53 -10.69
N GLY A 220 -14.22 1.93 -9.75
CA GLY A 220 -14.47 2.04 -8.33
C GLY A 220 -13.83 3.28 -7.68
N THR A 221 -12.56 3.56 -7.98
CA THR A 221 -11.82 4.71 -7.41
C THR A 221 -12.44 6.05 -7.80
N THR A 222 -12.91 6.17 -9.05
CA THR A 222 -13.59 7.37 -9.56
C THR A 222 -14.96 7.62 -8.92
N ARG A 223 -15.66 6.58 -8.46
CA ARG A 223 -16.98 6.68 -7.81
C ARG A 223 -16.90 7.02 -6.32
N VAL A 224 -15.89 6.53 -5.61
CA VAL A 224 -15.71 6.79 -4.17
C VAL A 224 -15.03 8.15 -3.92
N ALA A 225 -14.18 8.62 -4.84
CA ALA A 225 -13.36 9.82 -4.62
C ALA A 225 -14.05 11.17 -4.85
N ARG A 226 -15.36 11.24 -5.14
CA ARG A 226 -16.05 12.53 -5.32
C ARG A 226 -17.29 12.65 -4.43
N ARG A 227 -17.21 13.54 -3.43
CA ARG A 227 -18.31 14.52 -3.29
C ARG A 227 -18.37 15.21 -4.65
N GLY A 228 -19.44 14.97 -5.41
CA GLY A 228 -19.57 15.49 -6.78
C GLY A 228 -19.27 16.99 -6.82
N TRP A 229 -18.75 17.46 -7.95
CA TRP A 229 -18.50 18.89 -8.20
C TRP A 229 -19.76 19.75 -8.12
N THR A 230 -20.94 19.14 -8.13
CA THR A 230 -22.20 19.78 -7.77
C THR A 230 -22.27 19.92 -6.24
N PRO A 231 -22.26 21.14 -5.69
CA PRO A 231 -22.82 21.35 -4.36
C PRO A 231 -24.21 20.72 -4.36
N ALA A 232 -24.62 20.13 -3.24
CA ALA A 232 -26.01 19.71 -3.05
C ALA A 232 -26.92 20.92 -3.27
N SER A 233 -27.37 21.12 -4.50
CA SER A 233 -28.39 22.10 -4.81
C SER A 233 -29.64 21.55 -4.16
N SER A 234 -30.08 22.25 -3.11
CA SER A 234 -31.41 22.12 -2.56
C SER A 234 -32.41 22.38 -3.68
N LEU A 235 -32.79 21.33 -4.42
CA LEU A 235 -34.06 21.31 -5.11
C LEU A 235 -35.12 21.21 -4.02
N SER A 236 -35.43 22.37 -3.44
CA SER A 236 -36.69 22.55 -2.75
C SER A 236 -37.78 22.21 -3.75
N ARG A 237 -38.55 21.17 -3.42
CA ARG A 237 -39.89 20.99 -3.96
C ARG A 237 -40.64 22.31 -3.77
N ARG A 238 -40.80 23.08 -4.85
CA ARG A 238 -41.88 24.06 -4.92
C ARG A 238 -43.12 23.27 -5.32
N THR A 239 -44.06 23.25 -4.36
CA THR A 239 -45.53 23.11 -4.49
C THR A 239 -46.07 22.49 -5.76
#